data_AF-A0A4U9TTN0-F1
#
_entry.id   AF-A0A4U9TTN0-F1
#
_cell.length_a   1.000
_cell.length_b   1.000
_cell.length_c   1.000
_cell.angle_alpha   90.00
_cell.angle_beta   90.00
_cell.angle_gamma   90.00
#
_symmetry.space_group_name_H-M   'P 1'
#
loop_
_entity.id
_entity.type
_entity.pdbx_description
1 polymer ?
#
loop_
_entity_poly.entity_id
_entity_poly.type
_entity_poly.pdbx_seq_one_letter_code
_entity_poly.pdbx_strand_id
1 'polypeptide(L)'
;MDVFPAEEKAYVRAQLASSLQAVIAQKLLSKPGGGRVAIYEILTATAAVSSMIREGKTHQLVSVLQTGAQSGMQTFEQGCNSVLRREYYNATID
;
A
#
# COMPACT_ATOMS: atom_id res chain seq x y z
N MET A 1 14.11 -7.64 0.85
CA MET A 1 15.47 -7.07 1.08
C MET A 1 16.31 -7.94 1.99
N ASP A 2 15.69 -8.72 2.86
CA ASP A 2 16.41 -9.59 3.80
C ASP A 2 17.04 -10.83 3.19
N VAL A 3 16.77 -11.07 1.90
CA VAL A 3 17.40 -12.12 1.10
C VAL A 3 18.82 -11.76 0.62
N PHE A 4 19.24 -10.49 0.73
CA PHE A 4 20.57 -10.03 0.32
C PHE A 4 21.55 -9.98 1.49
N PRO A 5 22.85 -10.27 1.26
CA PRO A 5 23.92 -10.06 2.24
C PRO A 5 23.95 -8.62 2.78
N ALA A 6 24.45 -8.43 4.01
CA ALA A 6 24.39 -7.14 4.71
C ALA A 6 25.10 -6.03 3.93
N GLU A 7 26.24 -6.34 3.31
CA GLU A 7 27.03 -5.48 2.45
C GLU A 7 26.27 -5.00 1.19
N GLU A 8 25.36 -5.83 0.66
CA GLU A 8 24.59 -5.50 -0.55
C GLU A 8 23.30 -4.72 -0.25
N LYS A 9 22.77 -4.81 0.98
CA LYS A 9 21.47 -4.22 1.34
C LYS A 9 21.41 -2.71 1.07
N ALA A 10 22.50 -1.98 1.31
CA ALA A 10 22.54 -0.53 1.07
C ALA A 10 22.43 -0.18 -0.41
N TYR A 11 23.17 -0.90 -1.27
CA TYR A 11 23.13 -0.73 -2.72
C TYR A 11 21.74 -1.08 -3.28
N VAL A 12 21.16 -2.21 -2.85
CA VAL A 12 19.82 -2.63 -3.28
C VAL A 12 18.76 -1.61 -2.83
N ARG A 13 18.87 -1.01 -1.64
CA ARG A 13 17.94 0.05 -1.19
C ARG A 13 18.04 1.28 -2.08
N ALA A 14 19.25 1.68 -2.45
CA ALA A 14 19.46 2.83 -3.33
C ALA A 14 18.83 2.61 -4.70
N GLN A 15 19.05 1.43 -5.30
CA GLN A 15 18.44 1.05 -6.58
C GLN A 15 16.92 1.05 -6.49
N LEU A 16 16.36 0.34 -5.50
CA LEU A 16 14.91 0.28 -5.28
C LEU A 16 14.29 1.66 -5.12
N ALA A 17 14.88 2.53 -4.32
CA ALA A 17 14.36 3.88 -4.09
C ALA A 17 14.42 4.79 -5.33
N SER A 18 15.28 4.47 -6.31
CA SER A 18 15.40 5.23 -7.55
C SER A 18 14.41 4.79 -8.62
N SER A 19 14.02 3.51 -8.63
CA SER A 19 13.18 2.93 -9.69
C SER A 19 11.75 2.62 -9.25
N LEU A 20 11.48 2.51 -7.95
CA LEU A 20 10.14 2.23 -7.43
C LEU A 20 9.18 3.38 -7.77
N GLN A 21 8.02 3.05 -8.33
CA GLN A 21 6.95 4.02 -8.61
C GLN A 21 5.79 3.89 -7.62
N ALA A 22 5.38 2.66 -7.32
CA ALA A 22 4.36 2.35 -6.33
C ALA A 22 4.47 0.89 -5.89
N VAL A 23 3.90 0.60 -4.73
CA VAL A 23 3.61 -0.76 -4.26
C VAL A 23 2.10 -0.88 -4.12
N ILE A 24 1.52 -1.89 -4.75
CA ILE A 24 0.10 -2.21 -4.65
C ILE A 24 0.01 -3.62 -4.05
N ALA A 25 -0.57 -3.72 -2.86
CA ALA A 25 -0.85 -4.99 -2.21
C ALA A 25 -2.36 -5.27 -2.28
N GLN A 26 -2.72 -6.48 -2.71
CA GLN A 26 -4.11 -6.90 -2.86
C GLN A 26 -4.47 -7.95 -1.80
N LYS A 27 -5.63 -7.79 -1.18
CA LYS A 27 -6.30 -8.84 -0.41
C LYS A 27 -7.68 -9.07 -1.00
N LEU A 28 -8.13 -10.32 -0.96
CA LEU A 28 -9.42 -10.72 -1.49
C LEU A 28 -10.29 -11.18 -0.32
N LEU A 29 -11.38 -10.48 -0.08
CA LEU A 29 -12.34 -10.77 0.97
C LEU A 29 -13.53 -11.54 0.39
N SER A 30 -14.05 -12.49 1.15
CA SER A 30 -15.28 -13.19 0.79
C SER A 30 -16.48 -12.25 0.90
N LYS A 31 -17.39 -12.30 -0.08
CA LYS A 31 -18.65 -11.56 -0.03
C LYS A 31 -19.77 -12.42 0.59
N PRO A 32 -20.72 -11.82 1.33
CA PRO A 32 -21.99 -12.47 1.63
C PRO A 32 -22.70 -12.87 0.33
N GLY A 33 -23.28 -14.06 0.28
CA GLY A 33 -23.93 -14.58 -0.94
C GLY A 33 -22.97 -15.18 -1.98
N GLY A 34 -21.67 -15.24 -1.69
CA GLY A 34 -20.67 -15.89 -2.54
C GLY A 34 -19.83 -14.90 -3.37
N GLY A 35 -18.73 -15.41 -3.92
CA GLY A 35 -17.75 -14.60 -4.63
C GLY A 35 -16.78 -13.86 -3.71
N ARG A 36 -15.95 -13.00 -4.31
CA ARG A 36 -14.88 -12.26 -3.63
C ARG A 36 -14.81 -10.82 -4.11
N VAL A 37 -14.39 -9.93 -3.21
CA VAL A 37 -14.08 -8.54 -3.52
C VAL A 37 -12.62 -8.25 -3.21
N ALA A 38 -11.95 -7.54 -4.11
CA ALA A 38 -10.58 -7.10 -3.91
C ALA A 38 -10.54 -5.80 -3.10
N ILE A 39 -9.71 -5.78 -2.07
CA ILE A 39 -9.28 -4.56 -1.38
C ILE A 39 -7.79 -4.36 -1.64
N TYR A 40 -7.38 -3.10 -1.69
CA TYR A 40 -6.01 -2.71 -2.03
C TYR A 40 -5.41 -1.85 -0.93
N GLU A 41 -4.11 -2.01 -0.75
CA GLU A 41 -3.23 -1.08 -0.07
C GLU A 41 -2.24 -0.53 -1.09
N ILE A 42 -2.09 0.78 -1.15
CA ILE A 42 -1.36 1.48 -2.20
C ILE A 42 -0.36 2.44 -1.54
N LEU A 43 0.92 2.22 -1.77
CA LEU A 43 2.00 3.13 -1.39
C LEU A 43 2.64 3.71 -2.65
N THR A 44 2.49 5.01 -2.87
CA THR A 44 3.12 5.73 -3.98
C THR A 44 4.54 6.14 -3.60
N ALA A 45 5.51 5.94 -4.50
CA ALA A 45 6.91 6.31 -4.26
C ALA A 45 7.13 7.82 -4.45
N THR A 46 6.71 8.61 -3.47
CA THR A 46 7.04 10.03 -3.39
C THR A 46 8.51 10.26 -3.04
N ALA A 47 9.02 11.49 -3.20
CA ALA A 47 10.39 11.82 -2.79
C ALA A 47 10.69 11.45 -1.32
N ALA A 48 9.72 11.66 -0.42
CA ALA A 48 9.83 11.29 0.99
C ALA A 48 9.92 9.77 1.19
N VAL A 49 9.04 9.00 0.53
CA VAL A 49 9.05 7.53 0.58
C VAL A 49 10.37 6.99 0.03
N SER A 50 10.84 7.48 -1.12
CA SER A 50 12.12 7.08 -1.69
C SER A 50 13.31 7.40 -0.75
N SER A 51 13.29 8.54 -0.04
CA SER A 51 14.33 8.84 0.96
C SER A 51 14.31 7.86 2.11
N MET A 52 13.13 7.55 2.66
CA MET A 52 12.97 6.57 3.73
C MET A 52 13.46 5.19 3.32
N ILE A 53 13.22 4.77 2.08
CA ILE A 53 13.74 3.50 1.55
C ILE A 53 15.27 3.54 1.46
N ARG A 54 15.88 4.62 0.94
CA ARG A 54 17.37 4.72 0.89
C ARG A 54 17.99 4.62 2.28
N GLU A 55 17.42 5.35 3.24
CA GLU A 55 17.90 5.46 4.62
C GLU A 55 17.55 4.22 5.48
N GLY A 56 16.77 3.27 4.95
CA GLY A 56 16.35 2.09 5.70
C GLY A 56 15.30 2.37 6.79
N LYS A 57 14.63 3.53 6.75
CA LYS A 57 13.59 3.95 7.70
C LYS A 57 12.20 3.40 7.32
N THR A 58 12.14 2.14 6.88
CA THR A 58 10.91 1.53 6.33
C THR A 58 9.77 1.46 7.34
N HIS A 59 10.06 1.42 8.64
CA HIS A 59 9.06 1.48 9.71
C HIS A 59 8.22 2.77 9.68
N GLN A 60 8.73 3.87 9.12
CA GLN A 60 8.01 5.14 9.01
C GLN A 60 7.01 5.16 7.85
N LEU A 61 7.13 4.22 6.89
CA LEU A 61 6.26 4.17 5.71
C LEU A 61 4.79 3.95 6.08
N VAL A 62 4.50 3.30 7.22
CA VAL A 62 3.13 3.11 7.71
C VAL A 62 2.44 4.44 7.98
N SER A 63 3.14 5.38 8.63
CA SER A 63 2.58 6.70 8.94
C SER A 63 2.38 7.54 7.67
N VAL A 64 3.31 7.44 6.71
CA VAL A 64 3.20 8.10 5.40
C VAL A 64 2.02 7.53 4.61
N LEU A 65 1.85 6.21 4.59
CA LEU A 65 0.74 5.54 3.92
C LEU A 65 -0.62 6.00 4.47
N GLN A 66 -0.75 6.12 5.80
CA GLN A 66 -1.99 6.57 6.46
C GLN A 66 -2.41 7.99 6.09
N THR A 67 -1.43 8.89 5.90
CA THR A 67 -1.66 10.32 5.64
C THR A 67 -1.52 10.70 4.16
N GLY A 68 -1.05 9.78 3.32
CA GLY A 68 -0.68 9.99 1.92
C GLY A 68 -1.84 9.99 0.92
N ALA A 69 -3.08 10.16 1.36
CA ALA A 69 -4.26 10.09 0.49
C ALA A 69 -4.19 11.05 -0.71
N GLN A 70 -3.60 12.24 -0.52
CA GLN A 70 -3.38 13.22 -1.61
C GLN A 70 -2.43 12.71 -2.71
N SER A 71 -1.55 11.75 -2.38
CA SER A 71 -0.67 11.08 -3.34
C SER A 71 -1.24 9.77 -3.87
N GLY A 72 -2.55 9.55 -3.72
CA GLY A 72 -3.23 8.32 -4.13
C GLY A 72 -2.94 7.12 -3.23
N MET A 73 -2.38 7.35 -2.04
CA MET A 73 -2.09 6.27 -1.10
C MET A 73 -3.34 5.82 -0.36
N GLN A 74 -3.35 4.56 0.05
CA GLN A 74 -4.48 3.96 0.75
C GLN A 74 -4.02 2.79 1.62
N THR A 75 -4.47 2.73 2.87
CA THR A 75 -4.29 1.53 3.72
C THR A 75 -5.33 0.45 3.40
N PHE A 76 -5.06 -0.80 3.76
CA PHE A 76 -6.10 -1.84 3.67
C PHE A 76 -7.41 -1.49 4.41
N GLU A 77 -7.33 -0.81 5.55
CA GLU A 77 -8.50 -0.37 6.31
C GLU A 77 -9.36 0.61 5.50
N GLN A 78 -8.71 1.63 4.91
CA GLN A 78 -9.37 2.58 4.02
C GLN A 78 -9.94 1.90 2.77
N GLY A 79 -9.24 0.90 2.22
CA GLY A 79 -9.70 0.05 1.11
C GLY A 79 -10.92 -0.81 1.46
N CYS A 80 -10.95 -1.37 2.66
CA CYS A 80 -12.10 -2.12 3.15
C CYS A 80 -13.32 -1.20 3.33
N ASN A 81 -13.12 -0.04 3.97
CA ASN A 81 -14.18 0.92 4.22
C ASN A 81 -14.80 1.48 2.92
N SER A 82 -14.01 1.69 1.87
CA SER A 82 -14.53 2.14 0.58
C SER A 82 -15.42 1.09 -0.09
N VAL A 83 -15.02 -0.19 -0.04
CA VAL A 83 -15.82 -1.31 -0.55
C VAL A 83 -17.11 -1.48 0.26
N LEU A 84 -17.04 -1.47 1.59
CA LEU A 84 -18.21 -1.62 2.45
C LEU A 84 -19.25 -0.52 2.22
N ARG A 85 -18.80 0.75 2.09
CA ARG A 85 -19.69 1.87 1.80
C ARG A 85 -20.38 1.71 0.44
N ARG A 86 -19.66 1.22 -0.57
CA ARG A 86 -20.21 0.98 -1.91
C ARG A 86 -21.26 -0.12 -1.91
N GLU A 87 -20.99 -1.24 -1.24
CA GLU A 87 -21.94 -2.36 -1.12
C GLU A 87 -23.19 -1.95 -0.31
N TYR A 88 -23.03 -1.17 0.77
CA TYR A 88 -24.16 -0.65 1.55
C TYR A 88 -25.06 0.28 0.73
N TYR A 89 -24.47 1.18 -0.06
CA TYR A 89 -25.22 2.07 -0.94
C TYR A 89 -26.03 1.29 -1.99
N ASN A 90 -25.42 0.28 -2.62
CA ASN A 90 -26.11 -0.56 -3.59
C ASN A 90 -27.31 -1.29 -2.97
N ALA A 91 -27.18 -1.79 -1.73
CA ALA A 91 -28.24 -2.53 -1.05
C ALA A 91 -29.43 -1.68 -0.57
N THR A 92 -29.35 -0.34 -0.65
CA THR A 92 -30.41 0.59 -0.20
C THR A 92 -31.23 1.19 -1.37
N ILE A 93 -30.76 0.99 -2.61
CA ILE A 93 -31.45 1.49 -3.82
C ILE A 93 -32.26 0.40 -4.53
N ASP A 94 -32.04 -0.87 -4.18
CA ASP A 94 -32.87 -2.02 -4.55
C ASP A 94 -33.94 -2.30 -3.46
#